data_AF-A0A318NFN1-F1
#
_entry.id   AF-A0A318NFN1-F1
#
_cell.length_a   1.000
_cell.length_b   1.000
_cell.length_c   1.000
_cell.angle_alpha   90.00
_cell.angle_beta   90.00
_cell.angle_gamma   90.00
#
_symmetry.space_group_name_H-M   'P 1'
#
loop_
_entity.id
_entity.type
_entity.pdbx_description
1 polymer ?
#
loop_
_entity_poly.entity_id
_entity_poly.type
_entity_poly.pdbx_seq_one_letter_code
_entity_poly.pdbx_strand_id
1 'polypeptide(L)'
;MSVTVTDLRHRVVHLAWQAGTPEVAPLVATQPNGRPVVQLPDRYRLGSWAAVLGARPEDLRDADGGHDIDRDLRDGYVTLPWAGADPVREYVRHAGRGTAAGRLIVVAARPDAPPLPELLRLALGLDLALVVAVCDLRHNAADPLLADGLRWSVEVQPLDATVRPDDFPYRPSLAAALSWCVECLTDAVAGAAPTDPKAPIPVPCSGSRDVADPEPELLRLAAQHPGQVITVRFTRAGCAVHRHDCDGVRLLAKGPDLRDLRLT
;
A
#
# COMPACT_ATOMS: atom_id res chain seq x y z
N MET A 1 16.45 -2.61 -2.24
CA MET A 1 15.17 -2.06 -2.69
C MET A 1 14.11 -3.14 -2.54
N SER A 2 12.88 -2.79 -2.18
CA SER A 2 11.77 -3.75 -2.18
C SER A 2 10.78 -3.42 -3.29
N VAL A 3 10.22 -4.45 -3.91
CA VAL A 3 9.20 -4.32 -4.93
C VAL A 3 7.97 -5.07 -4.47
N THR A 4 6.82 -4.43 -4.52
CA THR A 4 5.53 -5.07 -4.27
C THR A 4 4.77 -5.11 -5.58
N VAL A 5 4.34 -6.29 -6.00
CA VAL A 5 3.50 -6.47 -7.19
C VAL A 5 2.16 -7.05 -6.73
N THR A 6 1.05 -6.41 -7.09
CA THR A 6 -0.28 -6.81 -6.63
C THR A 6 -1.36 -6.60 -7.68
N ASP A 7 -2.41 -7.41 -7.67
CA ASP A 7 -3.64 -7.16 -8.44
C ASP A 7 -4.70 -6.39 -7.66
N LEU A 8 -4.42 -6.03 -6.39
CA LEU A 8 -5.36 -5.45 -5.43
C LEU A 8 -6.68 -6.23 -5.31
N ARG A 9 -6.66 -7.53 -5.61
CA ARG A 9 -7.84 -8.40 -5.61
C ARG A 9 -7.63 -9.67 -4.82
N HIS A 10 -6.53 -10.38 -5.04
CA HIS A 10 -6.26 -11.68 -4.39
C HIS A 10 -4.77 -11.96 -4.21
N ARG A 11 -3.89 -11.25 -4.93
CA ARG A 11 -2.47 -11.57 -5.01
C ARG A 11 -1.62 -10.35 -4.68
N VAL A 12 -0.69 -10.56 -3.76
CA VAL A 12 0.38 -9.62 -3.41
C VAL A 12 1.67 -10.43 -3.34
N VAL A 13 2.70 -9.95 -4.02
CA VAL A 13 4.04 -10.52 -3.99
C VAL A 13 5.01 -9.43 -3.57
N HIS A 14 5.76 -9.69 -2.49
CA HIS A 14 6.85 -8.83 -2.06
C HIS A 14 8.19 -9.44 -2.47
N LEU A 15 8.99 -8.68 -3.20
CA LEU A 15 10.29 -9.05 -3.73
C LEU A 15 11.37 -8.18 -3.09
N ALA A 16 12.49 -8.79 -2.74
CA ALA A 16 13.69 -8.08 -2.32
C ALA A 16 14.69 -8.03 -3.48
N TRP A 17 14.90 -6.85 -4.05
CA TRP A 17 15.97 -6.61 -5.02
C TRP A 17 17.19 -6.10 -4.26
N GLN A 18 18.16 -7.01 -4.08
CA GLN A 18 19.40 -6.74 -3.36
C GLN A 18 20.53 -6.46 -4.35
N ALA A 19 21.17 -5.30 -4.20
CA ALA A 19 22.42 -5.00 -4.88
C ALA A 19 23.60 -5.61 -4.11
N GLY A 20 24.71 -5.89 -4.80
CA GLY A 20 25.96 -6.34 -4.17
C GLY A 20 26.26 -7.83 -4.31
N THR A 21 25.37 -8.62 -4.91
CA THR A 21 25.71 -9.93 -5.47
C THR A 21 25.69 -9.80 -6.99
N PRO A 22 26.85 -9.74 -7.66
CA PRO A 22 26.91 -9.64 -9.10
C PRO A 22 26.26 -10.87 -9.73
N GLU A 23 25.36 -10.66 -10.68
CA GLU A 23 24.75 -11.72 -11.44
C GLU A 23 25.18 -11.66 -12.89
N VAL A 24 25.34 -12.83 -13.50
CA VAL A 24 25.64 -12.92 -14.92
C VAL A 24 24.40 -12.51 -15.70
N ALA A 25 24.52 -11.39 -16.41
CA ALA A 25 23.48 -10.86 -17.29
C ALA A 25 23.99 -10.88 -18.75
N PRO A 26 23.29 -11.56 -19.68
CA PRO A 26 23.71 -11.59 -21.08
C PRO A 26 23.69 -10.19 -21.70
N LEU A 27 24.71 -9.91 -22.53
CA LEU A 27 24.72 -8.76 -23.42
C LEU A 27 23.64 -8.93 -24.49
N VAL A 28 22.74 -7.96 -24.60
CA VAL A 28 21.62 -7.98 -25.56
C VAL A 28 21.77 -6.92 -26.65
N ALA A 29 22.44 -5.82 -26.36
CA ALA A 29 22.71 -4.76 -27.32
C ALA A 29 23.89 -3.88 -26.90
N THR A 30 24.33 -3.01 -27.81
CA THR A 30 25.30 -1.95 -27.53
C THR A 30 24.70 -0.62 -27.99
N GLN A 31 24.68 0.36 -27.09
CA GLN A 31 24.24 1.72 -27.39
C GLN A 31 25.16 2.36 -28.46
N PRO A 32 24.69 3.37 -29.22
CA PRO A 32 25.52 4.06 -30.22
C PRO A 32 26.82 4.65 -29.66
N ASN A 33 26.86 4.99 -28.37
CA ASN A 33 28.04 5.49 -27.67
C ASN A 33 28.97 4.39 -27.13
N GLY A 34 28.74 3.13 -27.50
CA GLY A 34 29.54 1.97 -27.10
C GLY A 34 29.18 1.38 -25.73
N ARG A 35 28.18 1.91 -25.02
CA ARG A 35 27.76 1.36 -23.71
C ARG A 35 27.03 0.03 -23.87
N PRO A 36 27.37 -1.01 -23.09
CA PRO A 36 26.69 -2.29 -23.18
C PRO A 36 25.31 -2.22 -22.53
N VAL A 37 24.34 -2.89 -23.16
CA VAL A 37 23.00 -3.13 -22.62
C VAL A 37 22.89 -4.61 -22.31
N VAL A 38 22.58 -4.93 -21.06
CA VAL A 38 22.42 -6.32 -20.60
C VAL A 38 20.99 -6.54 -20.11
N GLN A 39 20.58 -7.80 -20.03
CA GLN A 39 19.27 -8.18 -19.50
C GLN A 39 19.42 -9.01 -18.23
N LEU A 40 18.81 -8.57 -17.14
CA LEU A 40 18.86 -9.29 -15.86
C LEU A 40 18.01 -10.56 -15.86
N PRO A 41 18.19 -11.51 -14.92
CA PRO A 41 17.32 -12.67 -14.77
C PRO A 41 15.87 -12.31 -14.42
N ASP A 42 14.94 -13.26 -14.65
CA ASP A 42 13.49 -13.05 -14.51
C ASP A 42 13.04 -12.50 -13.14
N ARG A 43 13.77 -12.80 -12.06
CA ARG A 43 13.45 -12.27 -10.71
C ARG A 43 13.49 -10.74 -10.62
N TYR A 44 14.23 -10.08 -11.52
CA TYR A 44 14.33 -8.61 -11.61
C TYR A 44 13.40 -8.01 -12.67
N ARG A 45 12.77 -8.83 -13.51
CA ARG A 45 11.89 -8.37 -14.61
C ARG A 45 10.47 -8.28 -14.11
N LEU A 46 9.88 -7.10 -14.04
CA LEU A 46 8.49 -6.95 -13.59
C LEU A 46 7.52 -7.71 -14.50
N GLY A 47 7.80 -7.77 -15.80
CA GLY A 47 7.00 -8.53 -16.76
C GLY A 47 6.90 -10.01 -16.45
N SER A 48 7.97 -10.62 -15.92
CA SER A 48 7.95 -12.04 -15.50
C SER A 48 7.00 -12.30 -14.32
N TRP A 49 6.71 -11.26 -13.52
CA TRP A 49 5.75 -11.33 -12.41
C TRP A 49 4.30 -11.01 -12.83
N ALA A 50 4.07 -10.39 -13.99
CA ALA A 50 2.73 -10.10 -14.49
C ALA A 50 1.89 -11.40 -14.67
N ALA A 51 2.52 -12.45 -15.18
CA ALA A 51 1.89 -13.76 -15.35
C ALA A 51 1.45 -14.38 -14.00
N VAL A 52 2.21 -14.13 -12.93
CA VAL A 52 1.85 -14.57 -11.56
C VAL A 52 0.58 -13.85 -11.08
N LEU A 53 0.26 -12.68 -11.63
CA LEU A 53 -0.96 -11.93 -11.34
C LEU A 53 -2.06 -12.16 -12.37
N GLY A 54 -1.84 -13.00 -13.39
CA GLY A 54 -2.79 -13.23 -14.48
C GLY A 54 -2.97 -12.02 -15.40
N ALA A 55 -2.02 -11.08 -15.41
CA ALA A 55 -2.04 -9.88 -16.22
C ALA A 55 -0.96 -9.92 -17.30
N ARG A 56 -1.08 -9.04 -18.31
CA ARG A 56 -0.01 -8.86 -19.29
C ARG A 56 1.05 -7.91 -18.74
N PRO A 57 2.33 -8.05 -19.10
CA PRO A 57 3.39 -7.14 -18.69
C PRO A 57 3.08 -5.66 -18.99
N GLU A 58 2.40 -5.40 -20.11
CA GLU A 58 1.94 -4.08 -20.54
C GLU A 58 0.76 -3.53 -19.73
N ASP A 59 0.13 -4.32 -18.86
CA ASP A 59 -0.95 -3.88 -17.96
C ASP A 59 -0.43 -3.47 -16.58
N LEU A 60 0.87 -3.68 -16.31
CA LEU A 60 1.50 -3.24 -15.08
C LEU A 60 1.60 -1.72 -15.03
N ARG A 61 1.15 -1.13 -13.93
CA ARG A 61 1.23 0.31 -13.66
C ARG A 61 1.90 0.57 -12.33
N ASP A 62 2.53 1.73 -12.22
CA ASP A 62 2.88 2.27 -10.92
C ASP A 62 1.60 2.49 -10.11
N ALA A 63 1.62 2.13 -8.82
CA ALA A 63 0.54 2.48 -7.91
C ALA A 63 0.40 4.00 -7.77
N ASP A 64 1.49 4.76 -7.97
CA ASP A 64 1.50 6.22 -7.99
C ASP A 64 0.96 6.78 -9.31
N GLY A 65 -0.27 7.30 -9.27
CA GLY A 65 -0.89 7.97 -10.41
C GLY A 65 -1.22 7.07 -11.62
N GLY A 66 -0.92 5.77 -11.56
CA GLY A 66 -1.23 4.83 -12.65
C GLY A 66 -0.32 4.96 -13.87
N HIS A 67 0.92 5.44 -13.69
CA HIS A 67 1.87 5.60 -14.80
C HIS A 67 2.32 4.26 -15.38
N ASP A 68 2.64 4.26 -16.68
CA ASP A 68 3.22 3.09 -17.33
C ASP A 68 4.59 2.75 -16.74
N ILE A 69 4.81 1.48 -16.44
CA ILE A 69 6.13 0.97 -16.05
C ILE A 69 7.07 1.07 -17.26
N ASP A 70 8.26 1.66 -17.06
CA ASP A 70 9.29 1.72 -18.09
C ASP A 70 9.60 0.32 -18.64
N ARG A 71 9.80 0.23 -19.95
CA ARG A 71 10.21 -0.99 -20.62
C ARG A 71 11.48 -1.58 -19.99
N ASP A 72 12.42 -0.74 -19.58
CA ASP A 72 13.65 -1.20 -18.95
C ASP A 72 13.36 -1.97 -17.65
N LEU A 73 12.41 -1.49 -16.83
CA LEU A 73 11.97 -2.18 -15.60
C LEU A 73 11.09 -3.40 -15.89
N ARG A 74 10.26 -3.32 -16.93
CA ARG A 74 9.38 -4.42 -17.34
C ARG A 74 10.19 -5.61 -17.83
N ASP A 75 11.16 -5.37 -18.69
CA ASP A 75 11.93 -6.40 -19.39
C ASP A 75 13.30 -6.69 -18.72
N GLY A 76 13.67 -5.91 -17.70
CA GLY A 76 14.92 -6.00 -16.93
C GLY A 76 16.15 -5.62 -17.74
N TYR A 77 16.04 -4.62 -18.62
CA TYR A 77 17.19 -4.08 -19.34
C TYR A 77 17.93 -3.05 -18.48
N VAL A 78 19.25 -3.05 -18.60
CA VAL A 78 20.09 -2.03 -17.96
C VAL A 78 21.22 -1.64 -18.91
N THR A 79 21.37 -0.33 -19.14
CA THR A 79 22.52 0.23 -19.82
C THR A 79 23.65 0.46 -18.82
N LEU A 80 24.76 -0.24 -18.99
CA LEU A 80 25.89 -0.13 -18.07
C LEU A 80 26.74 1.11 -18.37
N PRO A 81 27.31 1.78 -17.35
CA PRO A 81 28.15 2.95 -17.55
C PRO A 81 29.51 2.59 -18.18
N TRP A 82 30.01 1.37 -17.96
CA TRP A 82 31.21 0.79 -18.59
C TRP A 82 31.12 -0.75 -18.61
N ALA A 83 31.97 -1.40 -19.39
CA ALA A 83 32.04 -2.86 -19.43
C ALA A 83 32.55 -3.42 -18.09
N GLY A 84 31.80 -4.37 -17.52
CA GLY A 84 32.12 -4.98 -16.21
C GLY A 84 31.55 -4.25 -14.99
N ALA A 85 30.76 -3.18 -15.17
CA ALA A 85 29.94 -2.65 -14.09
C ALA A 85 28.93 -3.70 -13.59
N ASP A 86 28.60 -3.68 -12.29
CA ASP A 86 27.61 -4.58 -11.69
C ASP A 86 26.20 -4.25 -12.22
N PRO A 87 25.59 -5.13 -13.02
CA PRO A 87 24.31 -4.83 -13.64
C PRO A 87 23.16 -4.78 -12.64
N VAL A 88 23.21 -5.58 -11.57
CA VAL A 88 22.17 -5.60 -10.53
C VAL A 88 22.24 -4.30 -9.72
N ARG A 89 23.44 -3.84 -9.37
CA ARG A 89 23.62 -2.56 -8.67
C ARG A 89 23.09 -1.39 -9.49
N GLU A 90 23.43 -1.33 -10.78
CA GLU A 90 22.97 -0.26 -11.66
C GLU A 90 21.46 -0.29 -11.89
N TYR A 91 20.88 -1.48 -12.06
CA TYR A 91 19.45 -1.65 -12.20
C TYR A 91 18.68 -1.25 -10.94
N VAL A 92 19.10 -1.71 -9.76
CA VAL A 92 18.47 -1.34 -8.48
C VAL A 92 18.60 0.16 -8.21
N ARG A 93 19.73 0.77 -8.59
CA ARG A 93 19.92 2.22 -8.50
C ARG A 93 18.96 2.98 -9.43
N HIS A 94 18.78 2.49 -10.65
CA HIS A 94 17.87 3.08 -11.63
C HIS A 94 16.41 2.93 -11.18
N ALA A 95 16.00 1.71 -10.85
CA ALA A 95 14.65 1.38 -10.37
C ALA A 95 14.29 2.11 -9.07
N GLY A 96 15.26 2.31 -8.17
CA GLY A 96 15.04 3.02 -6.92
C GLY A 96 14.94 4.54 -7.05
N ARG A 97 15.30 5.11 -8.20
CA ARG A 97 15.30 6.56 -8.40
C ARG A 97 13.87 7.10 -8.33
N GLY A 98 13.64 8.03 -7.41
CA GLY A 98 12.32 8.64 -7.22
C GLY A 98 11.33 7.76 -6.45
N THR A 99 11.73 6.56 -6.03
CA THR A 99 10.83 5.68 -5.26
C THR A 99 10.76 6.08 -3.80
N ALA A 100 9.54 6.11 -3.28
CA ALA A 100 9.25 6.33 -1.86
C ALA A 100 9.92 5.23 -1.01
N ALA A 101 10.83 5.61 -0.12
CA ALA A 101 11.51 4.68 0.79
C ALA A 101 12.24 3.50 0.08
N GLY A 102 12.66 3.65 -1.17
CA GLY A 102 13.23 2.53 -1.93
C GLY A 102 12.23 1.38 -2.15
N ARG A 103 10.93 1.70 -2.19
CA ARG A 103 9.81 0.79 -2.40
C ARG A 103 9.13 1.14 -3.73
N LEU A 104 9.08 0.16 -4.63
CA LEU A 104 8.26 0.25 -5.84
C LEU A 104 7.00 -0.58 -5.65
N ILE A 105 5.82 0.00 -5.87
CA ILE A 105 4.53 -0.69 -5.77
C ILE A 105 3.91 -0.71 -7.16
N VAL A 106 3.70 -1.91 -7.69
CA VAL A 106 3.20 -2.14 -9.04
C VAL A 106 1.86 -2.83 -8.96
N VAL A 107 0.88 -2.30 -9.70
CA VAL A 107 -0.47 -2.83 -9.76
C VAL A 107 -0.72 -3.46 -11.12
N ALA A 108 -1.20 -4.69 -11.13
CA ALA A 108 -1.71 -5.40 -12.29
C ALA A 108 -3.23 -5.18 -12.36
N ALA A 109 -3.68 -4.30 -13.26
CA ALA A 109 -5.10 -3.95 -13.45
C ALA A 109 -5.81 -3.46 -12.17
N ARG A 110 -5.77 -2.14 -11.94
CA ARG A 110 -6.42 -1.51 -10.80
C ARG A 110 -7.96 -1.68 -10.87
N PRO A 111 -8.62 -2.31 -9.87
CA PRO A 111 -10.07 -2.24 -9.75
C PRO A 111 -10.50 -0.80 -9.41
N ASP A 112 -11.71 -0.39 -9.81
CA ASP A 112 -12.26 0.93 -9.49
C ASP A 112 -12.21 1.24 -7.99
N ALA A 113 -12.48 0.24 -7.17
CA ALA A 113 -12.16 0.20 -5.75
C ALA A 113 -11.72 -1.23 -5.37
N PRO A 114 -10.56 -1.41 -4.69
CA PRO A 114 -10.18 -2.72 -4.19
C PRO A 114 -11.09 -3.14 -3.03
N PRO A 115 -11.27 -4.44 -2.76
CA PRO A 115 -11.90 -4.90 -1.53
C PRO A 115 -11.07 -4.48 -0.30
N LEU A 116 -11.73 -4.10 0.79
CA LEU A 116 -11.07 -3.71 2.05
C LEU A 116 -10.08 -4.77 2.58
N PRO A 117 -10.37 -6.09 2.54
CA PRO A 117 -9.42 -7.12 2.94
C PRO A 117 -8.10 -7.09 2.16
N GLU A 118 -8.14 -6.76 0.87
CA GLU A 118 -6.94 -6.76 0.02
C GLU A 118 -6.03 -5.59 0.35
N LEU A 119 -6.62 -4.40 0.54
CA LEU A 119 -5.86 -3.24 0.98
C LEU A 119 -5.29 -3.44 2.39
N LEU A 120 -6.04 -4.12 3.27
CA LEU A 120 -5.58 -4.49 4.59
C LEU A 120 -4.39 -5.47 4.50
N ARG A 121 -4.48 -6.54 3.72
CA ARG A 121 -3.36 -7.47 3.49
C ARG A 121 -2.13 -6.74 2.94
N LEU A 122 -2.33 -5.82 2.00
CA LEU A 122 -1.25 -5.01 1.43
C LEU A 122 -0.56 -4.14 2.50
N ALA A 123 -1.32 -3.36 3.27
CA ALA A 123 -0.78 -2.49 4.30
C ALA A 123 0.01 -3.30 5.36
N LEU A 124 -0.56 -4.42 5.81
CA LEU A 124 0.11 -5.31 6.77
C LEU A 124 1.36 -5.98 6.19
N GLY A 125 1.36 -6.33 4.91
CA GLY A 125 2.52 -6.87 4.20
C GLY A 125 3.65 -5.86 4.05
N LEU A 126 3.32 -4.57 3.95
CA LEU A 126 4.27 -3.45 3.90
C LEU A 126 4.78 -2.98 5.28
N ASP A 127 4.35 -3.66 6.35
CA ASP A 127 4.59 -3.29 7.75
C ASP A 127 4.06 -1.89 8.09
N LEU A 128 2.86 -1.58 7.59
CA LEU A 128 2.14 -0.34 7.82
C LEU A 128 0.81 -0.61 8.53
N ALA A 129 0.22 0.44 9.08
CA ALA A 129 -1.13 0.39 9.61
C ALA A 129 -2.14 0.74 8.51
N LEU A 130 -3.28 0.04 8.49
CA LEU A 130 -4.47 0.52 7.80
C LEU A 130 -5.40 1.14 8.83
N VAL A 131 -5.77 2.40 8.64
CA VAL A 131 -6.68 3.14 9.51
C VAL A 131 -7.99 3.32 8.76
N VAL A 132 -9.08 2.83 9.34
CA VAL A 132 -10.43 2.98 8.79
C VAL A 132 -11.25 3.80 9.77
N ALA A 133 -11.74 4.96 9.32
CA ALA A 133 -12.64 5.80 10.07
C ALA A 133 -14.05 5.74 9.45
N VAL A 134 -15.06 5.63 10.30
CA VAL A 134 -16.46 5.61 9.90
C VAL A 134 -17.30 6.48 10.84
N CYS A 135 -18.24 7.23 10.27
CA CYS A 135 -19.20 8.02 11.03
C CYS A 135 -20.62 7.76 10.50
N ASP A 136 -21.56 7.50 11.41
CA ASP A 136 -22.98 7.31 11.09
C ASP A 136 -23.79 8.57 11.38
N LEU A 137 -24.10 9.30 10.31
CA LEU A 137 -24.87 10.52 10.31
C LEU A 137 -26.30 10.31 9.78
N ARG A 138 -26.79 9.07 9.68
CA ARG A 138 -28.14 8.80 9.16
C ARG A 138 -29.26 9.44 9.99
N HIS A 139 -29.00 9.78 11.25
CA HIS A 139 -29.92 10.52 12.10
C HIS A 139 -30.16 11.96 11.62
N ASN A 140 -29.27 12.51 10.78
CA ASN A 140 -29.40 13.86 10.20
C ASN A 140 -30.26 13.90 8.93
N ALA A 141 -30.75 12.76 8.43
CA ALA A 141 -31.39 12.67 7.10
C ALA A 141 -32.61 13.59 6.90
N ALA A 142 -33.23 14.08 7.97
CA ALA A 142 -34.38 14.99 7.92
C ALA A 142 -33.99 16.47 7.83
N ASP A 143 -32.72 16.83 8.04
CA ASP A 143 -32.24 18.21 8.03
C ASP A 143 -31.33 18.45 6.80
N PRO A 144 -31.79 19.21 5.78
CA PRO A 144 -31.02 19.46 4.57
C PRO A 144 -29.78 20.34 4.80
N LEU A 145 -29.62 20.95 5.98
CA LEU A 145 -28.44 21.75 6.33
C LEU A 145 -27.32 20.91 6.92
N LEU A 146 -27.57 19.64 7.28
CA LEU A 146 -26.61 18.75 7.90
C LEU A 146 -26.10 17.69 6.93
N ALA A 147 -24.84 17.29 7.10
CA ALA A 147 -24.32 16.11 6.41
C ALA A 147 -25.03 14.85 6.94
N ASP A 148 -25.41 13.95 6.04
CA ASP A 148 -26.15 12.73 6.35
C ASP A 148 -25.45 11.45 5.82
N GLY A 149 -26.06 10.31 6.13
CA GLY A 149 -25.61 9.01 5.66
C GLY A 149 -24.38 8.48 6.40
N LEU A 150 -23.68 7.54 5.77
CA LEU A 150 -22.38 7.07 6.26
C LEU A 150 -21.26 7.91 5.65
N ARG A 151 -20.22 8.16 6.43
CA ARG A 151 -18.98 8.76 5.96
C ARG A 151 -17.80 7.87 6.30
N TRP A 152 -16.85 7.78 5.37
CA TRP A 152 -15.70 6.90 5.44
C TRP A 152 -14.38 7.65 5.22
N SER A 153 -13.32 7.20 5.88
CA SER A 153 -11.93 7.43 5.49
C SER A 153 -11.18 6.09 5.59
N VAL A 154 -10.26 5.85 4.65
CA VAL A 154 -9.34 4.73 4.69
C VAL A 154 -7.97 5.27 4.34
N GLU A 155 -7.01 5.01 5.21
CA GLU A 155 -5.66 5.57 5.11
C GLU A 155 -4.62 4.53 5.47
N VAL A 156 -3.51 4.52 4.74
CA VAL A 156 -2.29 3.81 5.13
C VAL A 156 -1.42 4.76 5.94
N GLN A 157 -0.96 4.34 7.11
CA GLN A 157 -0.19 5.17 8.03
C GLN A 157 0.99 4.40 8.65
N PRO A 158 1.99 5.11 9.20
CA PRO A 158 2.98 4.50 10.10
C PRO A 158 2.31 3.72 11.24
N LEU A 159 2.97 2.67 11.73
CA LEU A 159 2.45 1.80 12.80
C LEU A 159 2.15 2.56 14.09
N ASP A 160 2.95 3.58 14.38
CA ASP A 160 2.93 4.41 15.59
C ASP A 160 2.26 5.78 15.37
N ALA A 161 1.64 6.01 14.20
CA ALA A 161 0.93 7.24 13.92
C ALA A 161 -0.11 7.52 15.02
N THR A 162 -0.26 8.78 15.43
CA THR A 162 -1.27 9.15 16.43
C THR A 162 -2.62 9.33 15.72
N VAL A 163 -3.71 8.78 16.28
CA VAL A 163 -5.07 9.11 15.83
C VAL A 163 -5.38 10.53 16.29
N ARG A 164 -5.65 11.45 15.37
CA ARG A 164 -5.86 12.86 15.71
C ARG A 164 -7.34 13.13 15.95
N PRO A 165 -7.69 14.03 16.88
CA PRO A 165 -9.09 14.41 17.11
C PRO A 165 -9.80 14.89 15.84
N ASP A 166 -9.07 15.63 14.99
CA ASP A 166 -9.59 16.27 13.77
C ASP A 166 -9.70 15.31 12.56
N ASP A 167 -9.34 14.03 12.72
CA ASP A 167 -9.45 13.04 11.63
C ASP A 167 -10.95 12.71 11.41
N PHE A 168 -11.60 13.47 10.55
CA PHE A 168 -13.02 13.28 10.21
C PHE A 168 -13.18 12.54 8.88
N PRO A 169 -14.04 11.50 8.79
CA PRO A 169 -14.28 10.81 7.53
C PRO A 169 -15.17 11.64 6.60
N TYR A 170 -14.75 11.85 5.35
CA TYR A 170 -15.45 12.73 4.40
C TYR A 170 -15.94 12.02 3.13
N ARG A 171 -15.57 10.75 2.90
CA ARG A 171 -15.99 10.03 1.68
C ARG A 171 -17.40 9.45 1.84
N PRO A 172 -18.25 9.49 0.81
CA PRO A 172 -19.65 9.10 0.91
C PRO A 172 -19.87 7.57 0.94
N SER A 173 -18.84 6.78 0.62
CA SER A 173 -18.90 5.32 0.63
C SER A 173 -17.54 4.72 0.94
N LEU A 174 -17.53 3.47 1.41
CA LEU A 174 -16.29 2.72 1.62
C LEU A 174 -15.51 2.54 0.31
N ALA A 175 -16.19 2.25 -0.81
CA ALA A 175 -15.56 2.14 -2.12
C ALA A 175 -14.83 3.43 -2.54
N ALA A 176 -15.44 4.61 -2.30
CA ALA A 176 -14.79 5.89 -2.58
C ALA A 176 -13.57 6.14 -1.68
N ALA A 177 -13.63 5.73 -0.41
CA ALA A 177 -12.49 5.82 0.51
C ALA A 177 -11.34 4.88 0.11
N LEU A 178 -11.67 3.64 -0.29
CA LEU A 178 -10.68 2.66 -0.76
C LEU A 178 -10.01 3.10 -2.06
N SER A 179 -10.78 3.62 -3.01
CA SER A 179 -10.25 4.15 -4.26
C SER A 179 -9.27 5.29 -4.00
N TRP A 180 -9.65 6.26 -3.16
CA TRP A 180 -8.78 7.36 -2.73
C TRP A 180 -7.52 6.88 -2.01
N CYS A 181 -7.64 5.91 -1.10
CA CYS A 181 -6.48 5.37 -0.38
C CYS A 181 -5.45 4.76 -1.33
N VAL A 182 -5.88 4.13 -2.42
CA VAL A 182 -4.97 3.61 -3.45
C VAL A 182 -4.32 4.74 -4.23
N GLU A 183 -5.04 5.83 -4.54
CA GLU A 183 -4.44 7.01 -5.19
C GLU A 183 -3.31 7.61 -4.33
N CYS A 184 -3.51 7.67 -3.01
CA CYS A 184 -2.53 8.23 -2.08
C CYS A 184 -1.52 7.21 -1.53
N LEU A 185 -1.50 5.96 -2.02
CA LEU A 185 -0.73 4.88 -1.40
C LEU A 185 0.78 5.16 -1.41
N THR A 186 1.31 5.67 -2.51
CA THR A 186 2.75 5.97 -2.63
C THR A 186 3.16 7.10 -1.69
N ASP A 187 2.35 8.15 -1.58
CA ASP A 187 2.57 9.24 -0.62
C ASP A 187 2.51 8.75 0.82
N ALA A 188 1.55 7.89 1.15
CA ALA A 188 1.43 7.28 2.47
C ALA A 188 2.66 6.42 2.81
N VAL A 189 3.16 5.65 1.84
CA VAL A 189 4.38 4.84 1.99
C VAL A 189 5.62 5.72 2.10
N ALA A 190 5.69 6.84 1.37
CA ALA A 190 6.76 7.82 1.48
C ALA A 190 6.77 8.49 2.86
N GLY A 191 5.60 8.93 3.33
CA GLY A 191 5.42 9.54 4.63
C GLY A 191 5.70 8.59 5.80
N ALA A 192 5.60 7.28 5.58
CA ALA A 192 5.95 6.26 6.56
C ALA A 192 7.42 5.81 6.52
N ALA A 193 8.23 6.36 5.61
CA ALA A 193 9.66 6.13 5.60
C ALA A 193 10.29 6.72 6.88
N PRO A 194 11.24 6.01 7.52
CA PRO A 194 12.04 6.60 8.57
C PRO A 194 12.75 7.88 8.07
N THR A 195 12.62 8.97 8.82
CA THR A 195 13.30 10.23 8.52
C THR A 195 14.78 10.21 8.92
N ASP A 196 15.16 9.33 9.86
CA ASP A 196 16.56 9.06 10.18
C ASP A 196 17.20 8.21 9.08
N PRO A 197 18.21 8.70 8.35
CA PRO A 197 18.88 7.95 7.29
C PRO A 197 19.62 6.71 7.77
N LYS A 198 19.83 6.56 9.09
CA LYS A 198 20.44 5.36 9.69
C LYS A 198 19.40 4.33 10.14
N ALA A 199 18.14 4.72 10.25
CA ALA A 199 17.07 3.80 10.59
C ALA A 199 16.77 2.90 9.39
N PRO A 200 16.71 1.57 9.56
CA PRO A 200 16.41 0.66 8.47
C PRO A 200 14.96 0.84 8.03
N ILE A 201 14.73 0.80 6.72
CA ILE A 201 13.38 0.75 6.17
C ILE A 201 12.84 -0.67 6.40
N PRO A 202 11.68 -0.84 7.06
CA PRO A 202 11.11 -2.17 7.30
C PRO A 202 10.97 -2.96 6.01
N VAL A 203 11.35 -4.24 6.03
CA VAL A 203 11.28 -5.11 4.85
C VAL A 203 9.85 -5.65 4.74
N PRO A 204 9.18 -5.52 3.59
CA PRO A 204 7.88 -6.13 3.39
C PRO A 204 7.91 -7.64 3.64
N CYS A 205 6.88 -8.16 4.29
CA CYS A 205 6.77 -9.57 4.65
C CYS A 205 5.83 -10.31 3.72
N SER A 206 6.31 -11.35 3.04
CA SER A 206 5.53 -12.17 2.09
C SER A 206 4.51 -13.13 2.72
N GLY A 207 4.30 -13.05 4.04
CA GLY A 207 3.33 -13.88 4.75
C GLY A 207 1.92 -13.32 4.57
N SER A 208 1.15 -13.88 3.63
CA SER A 208 -0.28 -13.59 3.52
C SER A 208 -0.97 -13.98 4.82
N ARG A 209 -1.41 -12.98 5.59
CA ARG A 209 -2.34 -13.20 6.69
C ARG A 209 -3.72 -13.37 6.06
N ASP A 210 -4.42 -14.44 6.42
CA ASP A 210 -5.84 -14.49 6.10
C ASP A 210 -6.55 -13.42 6.94
N VAL A 211 -7.20 -12.50 6.24
CA VAL A 211 -7.84 -11.32 6.81
C VAL A 211 -9.29 -11.43 6.42
N ALA A 212 -10.14 -11.62 7.43
CA ALA A 212 -11.57 -11.61 7.23
C ALA A 212 -12.04 -10.17 6.94
N ASP A 213 -13.14 -10.05 6.21
CA ASP A 213 -13.75 -8.75 5.91
C ASP A 213 -14.21 -8.05 7.19
N PRO A 214 -13.64 -6.87 7.53
CA PRO A 214 -14.02 -6.14 8.73
C PRO A 214 -15.17 -5.14 8.49
N GLU A 215 -15.65 -4.98 7.25
CA GLU A 215 -16.73 -4.02 6.94
C GLU A 215 -18.00 -4.23 7.79
N PRO A 216 -18.52 -5.46 7.96
CA PRO A 216 -19.72 -5.67 8.78
C PRO A 216 -19.56 -5.21 10.23
N GLU A 217 -18.40 -5.47 10.84
CA GLU A 217 -18.09 -5.06 12.20
C GLU A 217 -17.90 -3.55 12.32
N LEU A 218 -17.27 -2.91 11.34
CA LEU A 218 -17.13 -1.45 11.28
C LEU A 218 -18.50 -0.76 11.21
N LEU A 219 -19.41 -1.27 10.38
CA LEU A 219 -20.78 -0.79 10.29
C LEU A 219 -21.54 -0.95 11.61
N ARG A 220 -21.38 -2.10 12.27
CA ARG A 220 -21.98 -2.36 13.59
C ARG A 220 -21.47 -1.38 14.64
N LEU A 221 -20.17 -1.09 14.66
CA LEU A 221 -19.56 -0.14 15.59
C LEU A 221 -20.05 1.28 15.35
N ALA A 222 -20.12 1.72 14.09
CA ALA A 222 -20.63 3.05 13.73
C ALA A 222 -22.09 3.24 14.19
N ALA A 223 -22.94 2.23 13.95
CA ALA A 223 -24.34 2.26 14.34
C ALA A 223 -24.54 2.30 15.88
N GLN A 224 -23.60 1.79 16.66
CA GLN A 224 -23.62 1.87 18.14
C GLN A 224 -23.22 3.25 18.67
N HIS A 225 -22.60 4.08 17.83
CA HIS A 225 -22.10 5.41 18.20
C HIS A 225 -22.52 6.46 17.15
N PRO A 226 -23.84 6.68 16.95
CA PRO A 226 -24.32 7.63 15.96
C PRO A 226 -23.78 9.05 16.22
N GLY A 227 -23.36 9.73 15.16
CA GLY A 227 -22.78 11.08 15.23
C GLY A 227 -21.35 11.15 15.76
N GLN A 228 -20.76 10.04 16.20
CA GLN A 228 -19.36 9.98 16.63
C GLN A 228 -18.51 9.34 15.54
N VAL A 229 -17.25 9.75 15.43
CA VAL A 229 -16.29 9.07 14.54
C VAL A 229 -15.71 7.87 15.27
N ILE A 230 -15.78 6.71 14.63
CA ILE A 230 -15.11 5.49 15.06
C ILE A 230 -13.93 5.25 14.15
N THR A 231 -12.73 5.18 14.74
CA THR A 231 -11.48 4.93 14.03
C THR A 231 -10.90 3.59 14.47
N VAL A 232 -10.78 2.66 13.54
CA VAL A 232 -10.15 1.37 13.77
C VAL A 232 -8.80 1.34 13.07
N ARG A 233 -7.75 1.13 13.84
CA ARG A 233 -6.41 0.91 13.34
C ARG A 233 -6.13 -0.57 13.29
N PHE A 234 -5.76 -1.07 12.13
CA PHE A 234 -5.30 -2.43 11.92
C PHE A 234 -3.78 -2.43 11.74
N THR A 235 -3.11 -3.34 12.44
CA THR A 235 -1.67 -3.58 12.38
C THR A 235 -1.42 -5.09 12.37
N ARG A 236 -0.17 -5.48 12.14
CA ARG A 236 0.21 -6.89 12.21
C ARG A 236 -0.04 -7.48 13.60
N ALA A 237 0.08 -6.68 14.65
CA ALA A 237 -0.15 -7.09 16.03
C ALA A 237 -1.63 -7.23 16.41
N GLY A 238 -2.56 -6.78 15.56
CA GLY A 238 -4.00 -6.77 15.83
C GLY A 238 -4.62 -5.41 15.51
N CYS A 239 -5.77 -5.11 16.10
CA CYS A 239 -6.50 -3.88 15.90
C CYS A 239 -6.75 -3.10 17.20
N ALA A 240 -6.93 -1.78 17.06
CA ALA A 240 -7.29 -0.87 18.13
C ALA A 240 -8.44 0.03 17.68
N VAL A 241 -9.49 0.12 18.50
CA VAL A 241 -10.71 0.88 18.22
C VAL A 241 -10.70 2.15 19.05
N HIS A 242 -10.88 3.28 18.40
CA HIS A 242 -10.94 4.59 19.00
C HIS A 242 -12.27 5.26 18.68
N ARG A 243 -12.75 6.09 19.60
CA ARG A 243 -13.89 6.98 19.40
C ARG A 243 -13.43 8.41 19.58
N HIS A 244 -13.88 9.29 18.69
CA HIS A 244 -13.60 10.71 18.77
C HIS A 244 -14.74 11.36 19.53
N ASP A 245 -14.45 11.81 20.76
CA ASP A 245 -15.35 12.55 21.63
C ASP A 245 -15.03 14.05 21.53
N CYS A 246 -15.92 14.91 22.05
CA CYS A 246 -15.66 16.36 22.12
C CYS A 246 -14.39 16.72 22.89
N ASP A 247 -14.01 15.89 23.88
CA ASP A 247 -12.83 16.10 24.73
C ASP A 247 -11.56 15.45 24.16
N GLY A 248 -11.65 14.82 22.97
CA GLY A 248 -10.52 14.19 22.27
C GLY A 248 -10.77 12.73 21.88
N VAL A 249 -9.69 12.03 21.54
CA VAL A 249 -9.76 10.63 21.08
C VAL A 249 -9.63 9.67 22.26
N ARG A 250 -10.61 8.77 22.42
CA ARG A 250 -10.64 7.74 23.45
C ARG A 250 -10.42 6.34 22.85
N LEU A 251 -9.48 5.59 23.40
CA LEU A 251 -9.32 4.16 23.11
C LEU A 251 -10.47 3.37 23.76
N LEU A 252 -11.23 2.63 22.97
CA LEU A 252 -12.34 1.78 23.44
C LEU A 252 -11.92 0.33 23.66
N ALA A 253 -11.09 -0.22 22.76
CA ALA A 253 -10.64 -1.60 22.83
C ALA A 253 -9.38 -1.84 22.00
N LYS A 254 -8.62 -2.88 22.35
CA LYS A 254 -7.48 -3.39 21.58
C LYS A 254 -7.43 -4.90 21.67
N GLY A 255 -7.09 -5.57 20.57
CA GLY A 255 -7.01 -7.03 20.52
C GLY A 255 -6.58 -7.57 19.16
N PRO A 256 -6.51 -8.90 19.00
CA PRO A 256 -5.92 -9.53 17.82
C PRO A 256 -6.80 -9.43 16.56
N ASP A 257 -8.11 -9.34 16.73
CA ASP A 257 -9.14 -9.28 15.68
C ASP A 257 -10.29 -8.39 16.14
N LEU A 258 -10.91 -7.66 15.22
CA LEU A 258 -12.03 -6.75 15.46
C LEU A 258 -13.29 -7.50 15.93
N ARG A 259 -13.48 -8.73 15.43
CA ARG A 259 -14.63 -9.59 15.76
C ARG A 259 -14.66 -10.00 17.23
N ASP A 260 -13.49 -10.13 17.82
CA ASP A 260 -13.32 -10.61 19.19
C ASP A 260 -13.31 -9.47 20.22
N LEU A 261 -13.37 -8.21 19.77
CA LEU A 261 -13.32 -7.07 20.67
C LEU A 261 -14.64 -6.88 21.41
N ARG A 262 -14.52 -6.86 22.74
CA ARG A 262 -15.55 -6.33 23.63
C ARG A 262 -15.22 -4.87 23.91
N LEU A 263 -16.11 -3.97 23.49
CA LEU A 263 -15.98 -2.54 23.80
C LEU A 263 -16.30 -2.31 25.28
N THR A 264 -15.45 -1.54 25.97
CA THR A 264 -15.65 -1.10 27.35
C THR A 264 -16.12 0.34 27.44
#